data_AF-U3KXL5-F1
#
_entry.id   AF-U3KXL5-F1
#
_cell.length_a   1.000
_cell.length_b   1.000
_cell.length_c   1.000
_cell.angle_alpha   90.00
_cell.angle_beta   90.00
_cell.angle_gamma   90.00
#
_symmetry.space_group_name_H-M   'P 1'
#
loop_
_entity.id
_entity.type
_entity.pdbx_description
1 polymer ?
#
loop_
_entity_poly.entity_id
_entity_poly.type
_entity_poly.pdbx_seq_one_letter_code
_entity_poly.pdbx_strand_id
1 'polypeptide(L)'
;TYLLKILNPEIQEYNGIWPKAPFYPASKLTQALASQLTQPIKFQYRNGQVGDIFASEDVSDTVLNIQRGILNMLQLTIKTTQNVYGLQENGIAGICEASYVIQEDRKANKIIVTKSKDLNNCNEKIKMDIGMAYSHTCSNCRKIRKNSRGTAAYTYILKPTDAGTLITQATSQEVHQLTPFNEMTGAAITEARQKLVLEDAKVVHVTVPEQELKNRGSI
;
A
#
# COMPACT_ATOMS: atom_id res chain seq x y z
N THR A 1 3.27 11.91 -15.83
CA THR A 1 3.49 10.45 -15.67
C THR A 1 4.86 10.24 -15.08
N TYR A 2 5.05 9.14 -14.35
CA TYR A 2 6.28 8.84 -13.62
C TYR A 2 6.70 7.39 -13.88
N LEU A 3 7.96 7.07 -13.59
CA LEU A 3 8.51 5.73 -13.67
C LEU A 3 8.88 5.23 -12.27
N LEU A 4 8.51 4.00 -11.96
CA LEU A 4 9.01 3.27 -10.80
C LEU A 4 9.96 2.18 -11.30
N LYS A 5 11.17 2.14 -10.75
CA LYS A 5 12.13 1.08 -11.01
C LYS A 5 12.71 0.59 -9.68
N ILE A 6 12.59 -0.70 -9.42
CA ILE A 6 13.21 -1.32 -8.24
C ILE A 6 14.65 -1.65 -8.58
N LEU A 7 15.58 -1.23 -7.72
CA LEU A 7 17.00 -1.56 -7.83
C LEU A 7 17.35 -2.55 -6.72
N ASN A 8 18.12 -3.59 -7.07
CA ASN A 8 18.64 -4.59 -6.12
C ASN A 8 17.57 -5.17 -5.17
N PRO A 9 16.49 -5.79 -5.68
CA PRO A 9 15.47 -6.38 -4.83
C PRO A 9 16.03 -7.57 -4.04
N GLU A 10 15.70 -7.64 -2.74
CA GLU A 10 15.99 -8.77 -1.87
C GLU A 10 14.68 -9.30 -1.27
N ILE A 11 14.52 -10.63 -1.24
CA ILE A 11 13.35 -11.27 -0.63
C ILE A 11 13.84 -12.10 0.55
N GLN A 12 13.14 -11.97 1.67
CA GLN A 12 13.44 -12.68 2.90
C GLN A 12 12.18 -13.34 3.43
N GLU A 13 12.36 -14.46 4.12
CA GLU A 13 11.31 -15.21 4.78
C GLU A 13 11.39 -15.01 6.29
N TYR A 14 10.22 -14.97 6.92
CA TYR A 14 10.07 -14.92 8.37
C TYR A 14 9.39 -16.20 8.84
N ASN A 15 10.09 -16.99 9.65
CA ASN A 15 9.53 -18.19 10.27
C ASN A 15 10.04 -18.32 11.71
N GLY A 16 9.15 -18.08 12.68
CA GLY A 16 9.46 -18.22 14.10
C GLY A 16 8.61 -17.34 15.00
N ILE A 17 9.07 -17.14 16.23
CA ILE A 17 8.34 -16.39 17.26
C ILE A 17 8.62 -14.90 17.13
N TRP A 18 7.57 -14.13 16.82
CA TRP A 18 7.61 -12.67 16.80
C TRP A 18 7.82 -12.07 18.21
N PRO A 19 8.61 -11.00 18.39
CA PRO A 19 9.44 -10.29 17.39
C PRO A 19 10.90 -10.78 17.34
N LYS A 20 11.20 -11.99 17.86
CA LYS A 20 12.57 -12.41 18.17
C LYS A 20 13.26 -13.16 17.02
N ALA A 21 12.50 -13.92 16.23
CA ALA A 21 13.10 -14.69 15.14
C ALA A 21 13.68 -13.75 14.06
N PRO A 22 14.80 -14.12 13.42
CA PRO A 22 15.38 -13.33 12.35
C PRO A 22 14.67 -13.58 11.01
N PHE A 23 14.93 -12.69 10.06
CA PHE A 23 14.60 -12.91 8.65
C PHE A 23 15.72 -13.69 7.96
N TYR A 24 15.36 -14.66 7.13
CA TYR A 24 16.30 -15.47 6.37
C TYR A 24 16.22 -15.15 4.86
N PRO A 25 17.35 -15.00 4.15
CA PRO A 25 17.33 -14.73 2.71
C PRO A 25 16.67 -15.84 1.89
N ALA A 26 15.77 -15.48 0.98
CA ALA A 26 15.10 -16.38 0.06
C ALA A 26 15.74 -16.30 -1.34
N SER A 27 17.05 -16.57 -1.45
CA SER A 27 17.86 -16.28 -2.64
C SER A 27 17.32 -16.89 -3.94
N LYS A 28 16.76 -18.11 -3.89
CA LYS A 28 16.13 -18.75 -5.06
C LYS A 28 14.93 -17.96 -5.56
N LEU A 29 14.08 -17.50 -4.64
CA LEU A 29 12.90 -16.69 -4.96
C LEU A 29 13.29 -15.29 -5.46
N THR A 30 14.29 -14.67 -4.81
CA THR A 30 14.87 -13.40 -5.28
C THR A 30 15.36 -13.53 -6.72
N GLN A 31 16.16 -14.56 -7.03
CA GLN A 31 16.68 -14.79 -8.38
C GLN A 31 15.55 -15.05 -9.40
N ALA A 32 14.55 -15.84 -9.03
CA ALA A 32 13.43 -16.18 -9.90
C ALA A 32 12.57 -14.96 -10.28
N LEU A 33 12.45 -13.98 -9.39
CA LEU A 33 11.62 -12.78 -9.60
C LEU A 33 12.44 -11.53 -9.99
N ALA A 34 13.77 -11.56 -9.89
CA ALA A 34 14.63 -10.41 -10.09
C ALA A 34 14.42 -9.73 -11.45
N SER A 35 14.31 -10.51 -12.53
CA SER A 35 14.12 -9.97 -13.88
C SER A 35 12.83 -9.17 -13.98
N GLN A 36 11.73 -9.66 -13.42
CA GLN A 36 10.43 -8.96 -13.43
C GLN A 36 10.41 -7.76 -12.46
N LEU A 37 10.94 -7.92 -11.24
CA LEU A 37 10.94 -6.88 -10.21
C LEU A 37 11.72 -5.63 -10.65
N THR A 38 12.80 -5.83 -11.41
CA THR A 38 13.67 -4.75 -11.89
C THR A 38 13.18 -4.10 -13.19
N GLN A 39 12.14 -4.66 -13.84
CA GLN A 39 11.52 -3.99 -14.98
C GLN A 39 10.82 -2.71 -14.52
N PRO A 40 11.07 -1.58 -15.21
CA PRO A 40 10.41 -0.33 -14.89
C PRO A 40 8.93 -0.37 -15.26
N ILE A 41 8.10 0.22 -14.42
CA ILE A 41 6.68 0.49 -14.73
C ILE A 41 6.44 1.98 -14.85
N LYS A 42 5.51 2.35 -15.73
CA LYS A 42 5.02 3.73 -15.87
C LYS A 42 3.69 3.85 -15.15
N PHE A 43 3.49 4.95 -14.44
CA PHE A 43 2.22 5.23 -13.77
C PHE A 43 1.81 6.69 -13.91
N GLN A 44 0.51 6.93 -13.90
CA GLN A 44 -0.04 8.26 -13.75
C GLN A 44 -0.02 8.65 -12.28
N TYR A 45 0.40 9.88 -11.99
CA TYR A 45 0.36 10.44 -10.65
C TYR A 45 0.01 11.91 -10.74
N ARG A 46 -1.07 12.31 -10.07
CA ARG A 46 -1.56 13.69 -10.08
C ARG A 46 -2.17 13.99 -8.73
N ASN A 47 -1.77 15.11 -8.13
CA ASN A 47 -2.33 15.61 -6.87
C ASN A 47 -2.39 14.54 -5.76
N GLY A 48 -1.34 13.70 -5.65
CA GLY A 48 -1.28 12.65 -4.63
C GLY A 48 -2.00 11.35 -4.99
N GLN A 49 -2.59 11.24 -6.18
CA GLN A 49 -3.35 10.07 -6.60
C GLN A 49 -2.63 9.31 -7.72
N VAL A 50 -2.48 8.01 -7.53
CA VAL A 50 -2.01 7.04 -8.52
C VAL A 50 -3.18 6.66 -9.43
N GLY A 51 -2.98 6.82 -10.74
CA GLY A 51 -3.95 6.45 -11.78
C GLY A 51 -3.55 5.16 -12.49
N ASP A 52 -3.69 5.14 -13.82
CA ASP A 52 -3.34 3.98 -14.64
C ASP A 52 -1.86 3.60 -14.52
N ILE A 53 -1.63 2.29 -14.49
CA ILE A 53 -0.32 1.65 -14.41
C ILE A 53 -0.07 0.91 -15.72
N PHE A 54 1.14 1.07 -16.26
CA PHE A 54 1.58 0.47 -17.51
C PHE A 54 2.85 -0.32 -17.27
N ALA A 55 2.86 -1.59 -17.71
CA ALA A 55 3.98 -2.51 -17.53
C ALA A 55 4.13 -3.41 -18.78
N SER A 56 5.30 -4.04 -18.93
CA SER A 56 5.50 -5.09 -19.94
C SER A 56 4.57 -6.28 -19.68
N GLU A 57 4.24 -7.03 -20.72
CA GLU A 57 3.51 -8.31 -20.60
C GLU A 57 4.34 -9.38 -19.88
N ASP A 58 5.68 -9.25 -19.89
CA ASP A 58 6.59 -10.16 -19.19
C ASP A 58 6.47 -10.03 -17.66
N VAL A 59 5.88 -8.95 -17.16
CA VAL A 59 5.63 -8.75 -15.73
C VAL A 59 4.31 -9.42 -15.35
N SER A 60 4.43 -10.49 -14.56
CA SER A 60 3.29 -11.20 -13.98
C SER A 60 2.45 -10.30 -13.06
N ASP A 61 1.16 -10.60 -12.94
CA ASP A 61 0.27 -9.87 -12.03
C ASP A 61 0.75 -9.90 -10.58
N THR A 62 1.39 -10.99 -10.15
CA THR A 62 1.99 -11.09 -8.80
C THR A 62 3.04 -10.03 -8.56
N VAL A 63 4.00 -9.87 -9.50
CA VAL A 63 5.06 -8.86 -9.38
C VAL A 63 4.48 -7.45 -9.52
N LEU A 64 3.55 -7.25 -10.43
CA LEU A 64 2.87 -5.97 -10.60
C LEU A 64 2.09 -5.57 -9.33
N ASN A 65 1.48 -6.53 -8.62
CA ASN A 65 0.78 -6.28 -7.36
C ASN A 65 1.73 -5.89 -6.22
N ILE A 66 2.96 -6.41 -6.20
CA ILE A 66 4.01 -5.93 -5.28
C ILE A 66 4.33 -4.45 -5.58
N GLN A 67 4.48 -4.10 -6.86
CA GLN A 67 4.71 -2.72 -7.28
C GLN A 67 3.52 -1.80 -6.97
N ARG A 68 2.27 -2.27 -7.12
CA ARG A 68 1.07 -1.55 -6.62
C ARG A 68 1.14 -1.30 -5.12
N GLY A 69 1.61 -2.27 -4.34
CA GLY A 69 1.85 -2.09 -2.90
C GLY A 69 2.85 -0.98 -2.59
N ILE A 70 3.88 -0.80 -3.41
CA ILE A 70 4.83 0.33 -3.31
C ILE A 70 4.13 1.64 -3.69
N LEU A 71 3.42 1.67 -4.83
CA LEU A 71 2.71 2.86 -5.29
C LEU A 71 1.60 3.30 -4.32
N ASN A 72 0.99 2.38 -3.59
CA ASN A 72 -0.04 2.67 -2.59
C ASN A 72 0.52 3.51 -1.43
N MET A 73 1.82 3.40 -1.14
CA MET A 73 2.49 4.29 -0.19
C MET A 73 2.55 5.74 -0.71
N LEU A 74 2.42 5.98 -2.00
CA LEU A 74 2.38 7.32 -2.59
C LEU A 74 0.95 7.87 -2.70
N GLN A 75 -0.08 7.05 -2.48
CA GLN A 75 -1.48 7.48 -2.48
C GLN A 75 -1.74 8.40 -1.27
N LEU A 76 -1.74 9.71 -1.46
CA LEU A 76 -1.82 10.71 -0.40
C LEU A 76 -2.57 11.96 -0.87
N THR A 77 -3.88 12.02 -0.62
CA THR A 77 -4.71 13.16 -1.02
C THR A 77 -4.73 14.22 0.08
N ILE A 78 -3.79 15.17 0.05
CA ILE A 78 -3.70 16.27 1.02
C ILE A 78 -4.68 17.39 0.65
N LYS A 79 -5.55 17.79 1.58
CA LYS A 79 -6.39 18.99 1.45
C LYS A 79 -5.72 20.18 2.13
N THR A 80 -5.72 21.34 1.47
CA THR A 80 -5.18 22.59 2.02
C THR A 80 -6.13 23.31 2.98
N THR A 81 -7.42 22.96 2.96
CA THR A 81 -8.47 23.66 3.71
C THR A 81 -8.84 23.00 5.03
N GLN A 82 -8.43 21.74 5.25
CA GLN A 82 -8.87 20.93 6.39
C GLN A 82 -7.70 20.14 6.94
N ASN A 83 -7.45 20.26 8.24
CA ASN A 83 -6.42 19.47 8.92
C ASN A 83 -6.90 18.08 9.34
N VAL A 84 -8.22 17.89 9.45
CA VAL A 84 -8.85 16.60 9.75
C VAL A 84 -10.02 16.39 8.80
N TYR A 85 -10.04 15.26 8.09
CA TYR A 85 -11.11 14.94 7.14
C TYR A 85 -11.17 13.45 6.83
N GLY A 86 -12.34 13.01 6.37
CA GLY A 86 -12.55 11.69 5.79
C GLY A 86 -12.83 11.77 4.29
N LEU A 87 -12.47 10.73 3.54
CA LEU A 87 -12.90 10.51 2.16
C LEU A 87 -12.89 9.02 1.81
N GLN A 88 -13.56 8.67 0.71
CA GLN A 88 -13.36 7.38 0.06
C GLN A 88 -12.09 7.45 -0.79
N GLU A 89 -11.12 6.58 -0.53
CA GLU A 89 -9.83 6.58 -1.19
C GLU A 89 -9.54 5.20 -1.81
N ASN A 90 -9.27 5.20 -3.12
CA ASN A 90 -8.82 3.99 -3.81
C ASN A 90 -7.45 3.51 -3.31
N GLY A 91 -7.18 2.23 -3.45
CA GLY A 91 -5.91 1.59 -3.10
C GLY A 91 -5.96 0.09 -3.37
N ILE A 92 -4.94 -0.63 -2.93
CA ILE A 92 -4.80 -2.07 -3.22
C ILE A 92 -5.90 -2.96 -2.61
N ALA A 93 -6.64 -2.46 -1.62
CA ALA A 93 -7.79 -3.14 -1.03
C ALA A 93 -9.14 -2.75 -1.68
N GLY A 94 -9.11 -1.85 -2.66
CA GLY A 94 -10.26 -1.19 -3.28
C GLY A 94 -10.50 0.22 -2.74
N ILE A 95 -11.75 0.69 -2.87
CA ILE A 95 -12.18 2.03 -2.48
C ILE A 95 -12.74 1.96 -1.06
N CYS A 96 -11.95 2.41 -0.08
CA CYS A 96 -12.28 2.36 1.34
C CYS A 96 -12.28 3.72 2.01
N GLU A 97 -12.99 3.84 3.13
CA GLU A 97 -12.97 5.04 3.95
C GLU A 97 -11.58 5.28 4.54
N ALA A 98 -11.05 6.47 4.28
CA ALA A 98 -9.77 6.94 4.79
C ALA A 98 -9.98 8.21 5.62
N SER A 99 -9.40 8.25 6.81
CA SER A 99 -9.36 9.42 7.68
C SER A 99 -7.95 9.99 7.76
N TYR A 100 -7.85 11.31 7.68
CA TYR A 100 -6.60 12.05 7.64
C TYR A 100 -6.49 13.00 8.83
N VAL A 101 -5.29 13.13 9.35
CA VAL A 101 -4.88 14.15 10.34
C VAL A 101 -3.56 14.76 9.88
N ILE A 102 -3.55 16.06 9.64
CA ILE A 102 -2.39 16.85 9.20
C ILE A 102 -1.91 17.69 10.38
N GLN A 103 -0.62 17.60 10.68
CA GLN A 103 0.04 18.35 11.74
C GLN A 103 1.27 19.05 11.17
N GLU A 104 1.33 20.37 11.28
CA GLU A 104 2.48 21.14 10.85
C GLU A 104 3.42 21.39 12.03
N ASP A 105 4.66 20.93 11.90
CA ASP A 105 5.76 21.31 12.78
C ASP A 105 6.56 22.44 12.12
N ARG A 106 6.16 23.67 12.44
CA ARG A 106 6.82 24.88 11.93
C ARG A 106 8.26 25.02 12.40
N LYS A 107 8.62 24.48 13.58
CA LYS A 107 9.99 24.58 14.11
C LYS A 107 10.92 23.64 13.36
N ALA A 108 10.46 22.44 13.03
CA ALA A 108 11.22 21.46 12.28
C ALA A 108 11.11 21.60 10.76
N ASN A 109 10.29 22.54 10.26
CA ASN A 109 9.93 22.68 8.85
C ASN A 109 9.44 21.34 8.23
N LYS A 110 8.52 20.67 8.94
CA LYS A 110 7.97 19.36 8.58
C LYS A 110 6.45 19.36 8.67
N ILE A 111 5.81 18.58 7.82
CA ILE A 111 4.38 18.27 7.91
C ILE A 111 4.25 16.78 8.18
N ILE A 112 3.58 16.43 9.27
CA ILE A 112 3.28 15.05 9.64
C ILE A 112 1.85 14.77 9.23
N VAL A 113 1.65 13.78 8.37
CA VAL A 113 0.32 13.33 7.98
C VAL A 113 0.11 11.93 8.53
N THR A 114 -0.96 11.75 9.30
CA THR A 114 -1.43 10.43 9.73
C THR A 114 -2.69 10.10 8.94
N LYS A 115 -2.69 8.94 8.30
CA LYS A 115 -3.81 8.41 7.53
C LYS A 115 -4.21 7.07 8.10
N SER A 116 -5.50 6.86 8.32
CA SER A 116 -6.06 5.56 8.68
C SER A 116 -7.06 5.13 7.61
N LYS A 117 -7.05 3.87 7.20
CA LYS A 117 -8.04 3.25 6.32
C LYS A 117 -8.84 2.20 7.10
N ASP A 118 -10.16 2.30 7.04
CA ASP A 118 -11.06 1.26 7.54
C ASP A 118 -11.35 0.25 6.42
N LEU A 119 -10.66 -0.90 6.45
CA LEU A 119 -10.82 -1.96 5.43
C LEU A 119 -12.12 -2.77 5.62
N ASN A 120 -12.95 -2.37 6.59
CA ASN A 120 -14.30 -2.89 6.80
C ASN A 120 -15.37 -1.99 6.19
N ASN A 121 -15.03 -0.74 5.87
CA ASN A 121 -15.92 0.22 5.26
C ASN A 121 -15.40 0.61 3.87
N CYS A 122 -15.72 -0.24 2.89
CA CYS A 122 -15.31 -0.04 1.51
C CYS A 122 -16.52 -0.05 0.59
N ASN A 123 -16.61 0.97 -0.27
CA ASN A 123 -17.55 1.01 -1.39
C ASN A 123 -17.29 -0.16 -2.34
N GLU A 124 -16.01 -0.40 -2.62
CA GLU A 124 -15.54 -1.51 -3.43
C GLU A 124 -14.43 -2.21 -2.67
N LYS A 125 -14.64 -3.50 -2.35
CA LYS A 125 -13.64 -4.32 -1.66
C LYS A 125 -13.09 -5.37 -2.61
N ILE A 126 -11.79 -5.33 -2.84
CA ILE A 126 -11.11 -6.36 -3.63
C ILE A 126 -10.97 -7.61 -2.76
N LYS A 127 -11.64 -8.68 -3.18
CA LYS A 127 -11.57 -10.00 -2.55
C LYS A 127 -11.97 -11.10 -3.53
N MET A 128 -11.52 -12.31 -3.25
CA MET A 128 -11.94 -13.51 -3.95
C MET A 128 -12.46 -14.52 -2.93
N ASP A 129 -13.72 -14.92 -3.06
CA ASP A 129 -14.35 -15.94 -2.22
C ASP A 129 -14.48 -17.23 -3.06
N ILE A 130 -13.96 -18.36 -2.57
CA ILE A 130 -14.02 -19.66 -3.24
C ILE A 130 -14.76 -20.64 -2.34
N GLY A 131 -15.67 -21.45 -2.91
CA GLY A 131 -16.42 -22.47 -2.16
C GLY A 131 -17.60 -21.95 -1.33
N MET A 132 -18.01 -20.70 -1.54
CA MET A 132 -19.07 -20.03 -0.77
C MET A 132 -20.45 -20.04 -1.44
N ALA A 133 -20.65 -20.85 -2.48
CA ALA A 133 -21.86 -20.85 -3.32
C ALA A 133 -23.16 -21.12 -2.53
N TYR A 134 -23.10 -21.94 -1.48
CA TYR A 134 -24.25 -22.26 -0.61
C TYR A 134 -24.27 -21.44 0.68
N SER A 135 -23.37 -20.47 0.83
CA SER A 135 -23.36 -19.60 2.00
C SER A 135 -24.45 -18.53 1.87
N HIS A 136 -25.18 -18.31 2.96
CA HIS A 136 -26.20 -17.27 3.02
C HIS A 136 -25.72 -16.10 3.89
N THR A 137 -25.99 -14.88 3.44
CA THR A 137 -25.68 -13.69 4.20
C THR A 137 -26.65 -13.54 5.38
N CYS A 138 -26.14 -13.64 6.60
CA CYS A 138 -26.92 -13.35 7.80
C CYS A 138 -26.64 -11.92 8.29
N SER A 139 -27.52 -10.97 7.94
CA SER A 139 -27.38 -9.56 8.31
C SER A 139 -27.39 -9.34 9.83
N ASN A 140 -28.25 -10.05 10.56
CA ASN A 140 -28.30 -9.95 12.03
C ASN A 140 -27.03 -10.50 12.68
N CYS A 141 -26.51 -11.63 12.19
CA CYS A 141 -25.25 -12.22 12.66
C CYS A 141 -24.07 -11.24 12.46
N ARG A 142 -24.02 -10.54 11.32
CA ARG A 142 -22.98 -9.54 11.02
C ARG A 142 -23.04 -8.30 11.92
N LYS A 143 -24.22 -7.92 12.40
CA LYS A 143 -24.38 -6.85 13.40
C LYS A 143 -23.88 -7.29 14.77
N ILE A 144 -24.07 -8.56 15.11
CA ILE A 144 -23.64 -9.13 16.39
C ILE A 144 -22.12 -9.34 16.38
N ARG A 145 -21.54 -9.87 15.27
CA ARG A 145 -20.11 -10.15 15.13
C ARG A 145 -19.62 -9.98 13.70
N LYS A 146 -18.42 -9.42 13.55
CA LYS A 146 -17.64 -9.43 12.30
C LYS A 146 -16.46 -10.38 12.46
N ASN A 147 -16.48 -11.48 11.70
CA ASN A 147 -15.44 -12.53 11.78
C ASN A 147 -14.11 -12.10 11.18
N SER A 148 -14.12 -11.14 10.25
CA SER A 148 -12.90 -10.57 9.66
C SER A 148 -12.94 -9.07 9.83
N ARG A 149 -11.83 -8.52 10.34
CA ARG A 149 -11.61 -7.09 10.50
C ARG A 149 -10.28 -6.70 9.88
N GLY A 150 -10.24 -5.57 9.19
CA GLY A 150 -8.99 -5.01 8.67
C GLY A 150 -8.89 -3.51 8.94
N THR A 151 -7.69 -3.03 9.24
CA THR A 151 -7.38 -1.60 9.33
C THR A 151 -5.95 -1.36 8.91
N ALA A 152 -5.67 -0.20 8.29
CA ALA A 152 -4.32 0.19 7.91
C ALA A 152 -4.04 1.62 8.36
N ALA A 153 -2.94 1.82 9.07
CA ALA A 153 -2.44 3.13 9.47
C ALA A 153 -1.18 3.47 8.67
N TYR A 154 -1.07 4.73 8.27
CA TYR A 154 0.05 5.28 7.53
C TYR A 154 0.50 6.57 8.20
N THR A 155 1.81 6.76 8.30
CA THR A 155 2.42 7.99 8.82
C THR A 155 3.41 8.50 7.79
N TYR A 156 3.26 9.77 7.44
CA TYR A 156 4.09 10.45 6.46
C TYR A 156 4.82 11.60 7.12
N ILE A 157 6.11 11.73 6.81
CA ILE A 157 6.91 12.90 7.14
C ILE A 157 7.20 13.61 5.84
N LEU A 158 6.65 14.81 5.70
CA LEU A 158 6.76 15.61 4.51
C LEU A 158 7.62 16.85 4.77
N LYS A 159 8.33 17.29 3.74
CA LYS A 159 9.11 18.53 3.74
C LYS A 159 8.52 19.50 2.70
N PRO A 160 8.15 20.73 3.08
CA PRO A 160 7.78 21.77 2.12
C PRO A 160 8.97 22.13 1.21
N THR A 161 8.70 22.29 -0.09
CA THR A 161 9.66 22.74 -1.10
C THR A 161 9.00 23.75 -2.03
N ASP A 162 9.79 24.50 -2.81
CA ASP A 162 9.24 25.49 -3.76
C ASP A 162 8.36 24.86 -4.84
N ALA A 163 8.62 23.59 -5.17
CA ALA A 163 7.85 22.79 -6.14
C ALA A 163 6.66 22.03 -5.50
N GLY A 164 6.40 22.21 -4.21
CA GLY A 164 5.29 21.58 -3.50
C GLY A 164 5.71 20.90 -2.20
N THR A 165 5.35 19.62 -2.05
CA THR A 165 5.60 18.88 -0.81
C THR A 165 6.25 17.55 -1.14
N LEU A 166 7.37 17.27 -0.48
CA LEU A 166 8.18 16.09 -0.71
C LEU A 166 7.99 15.07 0.42
N ILE A 167 7.66 13.83 0.08
CA ILE A 167 7.62 12.72 1.04
C ILE A 167 9.06 12.34 1.39
N THR A 168 9.48 12.64 2.63
CA THR A 168 10.81 12.24 3.12
C THR A 168 10.79 10.85 3.75
N GLN A 169 9.67 10.48 4.36
CA GLN A 169 9.45 9.15 4.91
C GLN A 169 7.96 8.81 4.88
N ALA A 170 7.65 7.55 4.61
CA ALA A 170 6.31 6.98 4.78
C ALA A 170 6.43 5.62 5.47
N THR A 171 5.63 5.40 6.50
CA THR A 171 5.52 4.10 7.19
C THR A 171 4.08 3.64 7.21
N SER A 172 3.84 2.35 7.00
CA SER A 172 2.51 1.76 7.11
C SER A 172 2.51 0.56 8.07
N GLN A 173 1.37 0.36 8.70
CA GLN A 173 1.05 -0.81 9.51
C GLN A 173 -0.39 -1.20 9.22
N GLU A 174 -0.58 -2.37 8.63
CA GLU A 174 -1.88 -2.93 8.31
C GLU A 174 -2.09 -4.21 9.11
N VAL A 175 -3.27 -4.36 9.69
CA VAL A 175 -3.64 -5.49 10.53
C VAL A 175 -4.95 -6.08 10.02
N HIS A 176 -4.91 -7.37 9.71
CA HIS A 176 -6.09 -8.19 9.46
C HIS A 176 -6.27 -9.17 10.61
N GLN A 177 -7.45 -9.14 11.21
CA GLN A 177 -7.85 -10.02 12.30
C GLN A 177 -8.96 -10.95 11.81
N LEU A 178 -8.76 -12.25 12.01
CA LEU A 178 -9.76 -13.28 11.77
C LEU A 178 -10.16 -13.93 13.11
N THR A 179 -11.44 -13.84 13.42
CA THR A 179 -12.08 -14.46 14.60
C THR A 179 -13.18 -15.41 14.13
N PRO A 180 -12.90 -16.72 13.99
CA PRO A 180 -13.90 -17.69 13.56
C PRO A 180 -15.07 -17.86 14.53
N PHE A 181 -14.82 -17.66 15.83
CA PHE A 181 -15.79 -17.89 16.90
C PHE A 181 -16.14 -16.60 17.67
N ASN A 182 -15.34 -16.26 18.67
CA ASN A 182 -15.49 -15.05 19.47
C ASN A 182 -14.12 -14.40 19.73
N GLU A 183 -14.10 -13.09 19.96
CA GLU A 183 -12.86 -12.33 20.20
C GLU A 183 -12.13 -12.73 21.48
N MET A 184 -12.84 -13.23 22.49
CA MET A 184 -12.24 -13.65 23.77
C MET A 184 -11.51 -14.99 23.69
N THR A 185 -11.85 -15.83 22.71
CA THR A 185 -11.26 -17.17 22.50
C THR A 185 -10.01 -17.16 21.62
N GLY A 186 -9.54 -15.97 21.24
CA GLY A 186 -8.35 -15.79 20.39
C GLY A 186 -8.69 -15.41 18.95
N ALA A 187 -7.68 -14.89 18.27
CA ALA A 187 -7.77 -14.45 16.88
C ALA A 187 -6.50 -14.83 16.11
N ALA A 188 -6.65 -15.12 14.83
CA ALA A 188 -5.52 -15.13 13.91
C ALA A 188 -5.28 -13.70 13.41
N ILE A 189 -4.03 -13.25 13.44
CA ILE A 189 -3.64 -11.90 13.04
C ILE A 189 -2.60 -11.99 11.94
N THR A 190 -2.84 -11.26 10.86
CA THR A 190 -1.85 -10.95 9.84
C THR A 190 -1.48 -9.49 9.97
N GLU A 191 -0.20 -9.20 10.15
CA GLU A 191 0.33 -7.85 10.22
C GLU A 191 1.27 -7.61 9.04
N ALA A 192 1.05 -6.53 8.30
CA ALA A 192 1.92 -6.08 7.22
C ALA A 192 2.47 -4.69 7.55
N ARG A 193 3.77 -4.48 7.29
CA ARG A 193 4.44 -3.20 7.53
C ARG A 193 5.23 -2.79 6.30
N GLN A 194 5.23 -1.51 5.97
CA GLN A 194 6.09 -0.94 4.94
C GLN A 194 6.81 0.29 5.48
N LYS A 195 8.02 0.54 4.98
CA LYS A 195 8.81 1.74 5.26
C LYS A 195 9.47 2.20 3.98
N LEU A 196 9.17 3.42 3.58
CA LEU A 196 9.78 4.12 2.46
C LEU A 196 10.53 5.33 3.02
N VAL A 197 11.79 5.50 2.64
CA VAL A 197 12.64 6.62 3.04
C VAL A 197 13.23 7.23 1.78
N LEU A 198 13.16 8.56 1.66
CA LEU A 198 13.86 9.27 0.61
C LEU A 198 15.34 9.34 0.95
N GLU A 199 16.17 8.70 0.14
CA GLU A 199 17.63 8.73 0.30
C GLU A 199 18.24 9.91 -0.44
N ASP A 200 17.83 10.17 -1.69
CA ASP A 200 18.41 11.21 -2.53
C ASP A 200 17.43 11.68 -3.62
N ALA A 201 17.64 12.90 -4.14
CA ALA A 201 16.90 13.48 -5.25
C ALA A 201 17.87 14.08 -6.28
N LYS A 202 17.98 13.43 -7.44
CA LYS A 202 18.87 13.83 -8.54
C LYS A 202 18.10 14.14 -9.80
N VAL A 203 18.61 15.08 -10.59
CA VAL A 203 18.15 15.29 -11.96
C VAL A 203 18.73 14.17 -12.82
N VAL A 204 17.87 13.33 -13.37
CA VAL A 204 18.25 12.22 -14.26
C VAL A 204 17.51 12.37 -15.57
N HIS A 205 18.22 12.19 -16.69
CA HIS A 205 17.59 12.04 -17.99
C HIS A 205 17.18 10.58 -18.14
N VAL A 206 15.90 10.31 -17.87
CA VAL A 206 15.35 8.97 -17.99
C VAL A 206 14.91 8.75 -19.43
N THR A 207 15.61 7.89 -20.15
CA THR A 207 15.10 7.30 -21.39
C THR A 207 14.02 6.30 -21.03
N VAL A 208 12.79 6.54 -21.52
CA VAL A 208 11.71 5.56 -21.41
C VAL A 208 12.15 4.34 -22.22
N PRO A 209 12.07 3.11 -21.66
CA PRO A 209 12.43 1.91 -22.42
C PRO A 209 11.66 1.85 -23.75
N GLU A 210 12.33 1.42 -24.82
CA GLU A 210 11.69 1.16 -26.12
C GLU A 210 10.67 -0.01 -26.04
N GLN A 211 10.68 -0.76 -24.93
CA GLN A 211 9.76 -1.86 -24.69
C GLN A 211 8.33 -1.37 -24.53
N GLU A 212 7.40 -1.99 -25.27
CA GLU A 212 5.99 -1.61 -25.29
C GLU A 212 5.34 -1.83 -23.92
N LEU A 213 4.95 -0.74 -23.25
CA LEU A 213 4.25 -0.78 -21.97
C LEU A 213 2.74 -0.74 -22.21
N LYS A 214 2.04 -1.82 -21.85
CA LYS A 214 0.58 -1.93 -21.98
C LYS A 214 -0.12 -1.44 -20.71
N ASN A 215 -1.33 -0.91 -20.85
CA ASN A 215 -2.15 -0.53 -19.70
C ASN A 215 -2.56 -1.80 -18.92
N ARG A 216 -2.28 -1.84 -17.63
CA ARG A 216 -2.55 -2.96 -16.72
C ARG A 216 -3.57 -2.60 -15.64
N GLY A 217 -4.34 -1.52 -15.83
CA GLY A 217 -5.34 -1.01 -14.89
C GLY A 217 -4.75 -0.02 -13.89
N SER A 218 -5.58 0.38 -12.92
CA SER A 218 -5.19 1.32 -11.87
C SER A 218 -4.54 0.62 -10.66
N ILE A 219 -4.37 1.40 -9.59
CA ILE A 219 -4.12 0.91 -8.24
C ILE A 219 -5.28 0.09 -7.70
#